data_AF-A0A920FE12-F1
#
_entry.id   AF-A0A920FE12-F1
#
_cell.length_a   1.000
_cell.length_b   1.000
_cell.length_c   1.000
_cell.angle_alpha   90.00
_cell.angle_beta   90.00
_cell.angle_gamma   90.00
#
_symmetry.space_group_name_H-M   'P 1'
#
loop_
_entity.id
_entity.type
_entity.pdbx_description
1 polymer ?
#
loop_
_entity_poly.entity_id
_entity_poly.type
_entity_poly.pdbx_seq_one_letter_code
_entity_poly.pdbx_strand_id
1 'polypeptide(L)' 'MNKKKDNNISSFENDLKSLQKILEDIEKDDLSLEMMIKKYQEGVEISKKCQKTLQEAEQKIKEITK' A
#
# COMPACT_ATOMS: atom_id res chain seq x y z
N MET A 1 23.39 7.48 17.75
CA MET A 1 22.13 6.70 17.69
C MET A 1 21.10 7.50 16.91
N ASN A 2 21.00 7.36 15.58
CA ASN A 2 20.03 8.13 14.76
C ASN A 2 19.00 7.19 14.10
N LYS A 3 18.06 6.67 14.89
CA LYS A 3 16.87 5.94 14.40
C LYS A 3 15.75 6.94 14.04
N LYS A 4 15.94 7.70 12.97
CA LYS A 4 14.88 8.56 12.36
C LYS A 4 14.86 8.43 10.83
N LYS A 5 15.28 7.28 10.31
CA LYS A 5 15.15 6.89 8.90
C LYS A 5 14.13 5.73 8.85
N ASP A 6 13.24 5.75 7.87
CA ASP A 6 12.52 4.57 7.36
C ASP A 6 11.15 4.14 7.96
N ASN A 7 10.45 4.94 8.75
CA ASN A 7 9.07 4.54 9.17
C ASN A 7 8.06 4.56 8.00
N ASN A 8 8.20 5.44 7.02
CA ASN A 8 7.23 5.60 5.92
C ASN A 8 7.49 4.61 4.76
N ILE A 9 8.77 4.27 4.52
CA ILE A 9 9.16 3.27 3.50
C ILE A 9 8.77 1.87 3.95
N SER A 10 9.03 1.52 5.22
CA SER A 10 8.59 0.24 5.77
C SER A 10 7.05 0.10 5.74
N SER A 11 6.32 1.19 5.98
CA SER A 11 4.85 1.20 5.83
C SER A 11 4.42 0.92 4.39
N PHE A 12 5.05 1.58 3.41
CA PHE A 12 4.74 1.37 1.99
C PHE A 12 4.98 -0.07 1.54
N GLU A 13 6.12 -0.67 1.92
CA GLU A 13 6.41 -2.06 1.56
C GLU A 13 5.40 -3.04 2.17
N ASN A 14 4.93 -2.78 3.39
CA ASN A 14 3.91 -3.59 4.05
C ASN A 14 2.53 -3.43 3.39
N ASP A 15 2.15 -2.20 3.04
CA ASP A 15 0.92 -1.92 2.31
C ASP A 15 0.94 -2.60 0.92
N LEU A 16 2.08 -2.56 0.22
CA LEU A 16 2.25 -3.20 -1.08
C LEU A 16 2.16 -4.74 -1.00
N LYS A 17 2.77 -5.35 0.03
CA LYS A 17 2.61 -6.79 0.32
C LYS A 17 1.16 -7.16 0.62
N SER A 18 0.45 -6.31 1.35
CA SER A 18 -0.95 -6.53 1.67
C SER A 18 -1.81 -6.52 0.40
N LEU A 19 -1.51 -5.60 -0.54
CA LEU A 19 -2.17 -5.54 -1.84
C LEU A 19 -1.93 -6.82 -2.68
N GLN A 20 -0.69 -7.33 -2.70
CA GLN A 20 -0.36 -8.59 -3.38
C GLN A 20 -1.16 -9.77 -2.79
N LYS A 21 -1.23 -9.84 -1.46
CA LYS A 21 -2.00 -10.89 -0.78
C LYS A 21 -3.49 -10.82 -1.08
N ILE A 22 -4.04 -9.61 -1.23
CA ILE A 22 -5.45 -9.43 -1.63
C ILE A 22 -5.69 -9.95 -3.05
N LEU A 23 -4.76 -9.70 -3.98
CA LEU A 23 -4.85 -10.23 -5.34
C LEU A 23 -4.78 -11.77 -5.33
N GLU A 24 -3.83 -12.35 -4.59
CA GLU A 24 -3.73 -13.80 -4.39
C GLU A 24 -4.99 -14.40 -3.77
N ASP A 25 -5.64 -13.68 -2.84
CA ASP A 25 -6.89 -14.12 -2.23
C ASP A 25 -8.07 -14.06 -3.22
N ILE A 26 -8.13 -13.05 -4.10
CA ILE A 26 -9.18 -12.89 -5.11
C ILE A 26 -9.07 -13.95 -6.22
N GLU A 27 -7.85 -14.40 -6.55
CA GLU A 27 -7.60 -15.44 -7.55
C GLU A 27 -7.97 -16.87 -7.07
N LYS A 28 -8.32 -17.04 -5.79
CA LYS A 28 -8.77 -18.35 -5.28
C LYS A 28 -10.20 -18.64 -5.71
N ASP A 29 -10.41 -19.79 -6.35
CA ASP A 29 -11.71 -20.25 -6.87
C ASP A 29 -12.81 -20.44 -5.80
N ASP A 30 -12.47 -20.40 -4.51
CA ASP A 30 -13.41 -20.60 -3.38
C ASP A 30 -13.86 -19.28 -2.71
N LEU A 31 -13.61 -18.13 -3.34
CA LEU A 31 -14.00 -16.84 -2.78
C LEU A 31 -15.46 -16.50 -3.10
N SER A 32 -16.30 -16.37 -2.07
CA SER A 32 -17.68 -15.91 -2.26
C SER A 32 -17.73 -14.48 -2.80
N LEU A 33 -18.80 -14.13 -3.52
CA LEU A 33 -19.00 -12.78 -4.07
C LEU A 33 -18.93 -11.69 -3.00
N GLU A 34 -19.50 -11.93 -1.82
CA GLU A 34 -19.45 -10.98 -0.70
C GLU A 34 -18.01 -10.76 -0.20
N MET A 35 -17.23 -11.85 -0.11
CA MET A 35 -15.81 -11.77 0.28
C MET A 35 -14.98 -11.07 -0.80
N MET A 36 -15.28 -11.29 -2.08
CA MET A 36 -14.61 -10.63 -3.20
C MET A 36 -14.83 -9.11 -3.16
N ILE A 37 -16.07 -8.66 -2.88
CA ILE A 37 -16.39 -7.24 -2.71
C ILE A 37 -15.61 -6.64 -1.52
N LYS A 38 -15.56 -7.33 -0.38
CA LYS A 38 -14.81 -6.88 0.80
C LYS A 38 -13.30 -6.76 0.51
N LYS A 39 -12.71 -7.78 -0.12
CA LYS A 39 -11.30 -7.80 -0.50
C LYS A 39 -10.96 -6.69 -1.50
N TYR A 40 -11.83 -6.46 -2.48
CA TYR A 40 -11.66 -5.36 -3.42
C TYR A 40 -11.67 -4.00 -2.72
N GLN A 41 -12.63 -3.75 -1.81
CA GLN A 41 -12.67 -2.52 -1.01
C GLN A 41 -11.41 -2.32 -0.17
N GLU A 42 -10.93 -3.38 0.47
CA GLU A 42 -9.66 -3.36 1.23
C GLU A 42 -8.47 -2.99 0.32
N GLY A 43 -8.39 -3.59 -0.86
CA GLY A 43 -7.36 -3.30 -1.85
C GLY A 43 -7.40 -1.85 -2.34
N VAL A 44 -8.59 -1.28 -2.55
CA VAL A 44 -8.74 0.14 -2.93
C VAL A 44 -8.21 1.07 -1.85
N GLU A 45 -8.51 0.80 -0.57
CA GLU A 45 -8.04 1.63 0.53
C GLU A 45 -6.52 1.55 0.72
N ILE A 46 -5.93 0.37 0.58
CA ILE A 46 -4.47 0.19 0.63
C ILE A 46 -3.81 0.89 -0.55
N SER A 47 -4.37 0.78 -1.76
CA SER A 47 -3.87 1.47 -2.96
C SER A 47 -3.81 2.99 -2.77
N LYS A 48 -4.85 3.58 -2.16
CA LYS A 48 -4.85 5.02 -1.82
C LYS A 48 -3.74 5.40 -0.84
N LYS A 49 -3.46 4.55 0.17
CA LYS A 49 -2.34 4.79 1.10
C LYS A 49 -1.00 4.77 0.38
N CYS A 50 -0.77 3.77 -0.47
CA CYS A 50 0.44 3.68 -1.29
C CYS A 50 0.64 4.93 -2.15
N GLN A 51 -0.41 5.40 -2.84
CA GLN A 51 -0.35 6.63 -3.64
C GLN A 51 0.01 7.85 -2.80
N LYS A 52 -0.59 8.00 -1.61
CA LYS A 52 -0.27 9.09 -0.70
C LYS A 52 1.20 9.06 -0.25
N THR A 53 1.70 7.89 0.13
CA THR A 53 3.11 7.75 0.52
C THR A 53 4.06 8.10 -0.63
N LEU A 54 3.73 7.70 -1.87
CA LEU A 54 4.52 8.07 -3.05
C LEU A 54 4.49 9.58 -3.31
N GLN A 55 3.33 10.23 -3.17
CA GLN A 55 3.22 11.69 -3.29
C GLN A 55 4.06 12.41 -2.23
N GLU A 56 4.02 11.97 -0.98
CA GLU A 56 4.85 12.53 0.10
C GLU A 56 6.34 12.36 -0.18
N ALA A 57 6.75 11.22 -0.74
CA ALA A 57 8.13 10.96 -1.14
C ALA A 57 8.57 11.87 -2.30
N GLU A 58 7.72 12.02 -3.32
CA GLU A 58 7.98 12.90 -4.46
C GLU A 58 8.12 14.37 -4.03
N GLN A 59 7.24 14.83 -3.13
CA GLN A 59 7.31 16.18 -2.59
C GLN A 59 8.63 16.43 -1.84
N LYS A 60 9.06 15.48 -0.99
CA LYS A 60 10.35 15.59 -0.28
C LYS A 60 11.53 15.64 -1.23
N ILE A 61 11.51 14.85 -2.31
CA ILE A 61 12.56 14.90 -3.34
C ILE A 61 12.59 16.30 -3.95
N LYS A 62 11.42 16.80 -4.40
CA LYS A 62 11.29 18.14 -4.99
C LYS A 62 11.85 19.24 -4.10
N GLU A 63 11.59 19.21 -2.79
CA GLU A 63 12.13 20.19 -1.83
C GLU A 63 13.67 20.19 -1.74
N ILE A 64 14.30 19.02 -1.89
CA ILE A 64 15.77 18.88 -1.80
C ILE A 64 16.46 19.22 -3.11
N THR A 65 15.82 18.97 -4.25
CA THR A 65 16.36 19.28 -5.59
C THR A 65 16.08 20.70 -6.08
N LYS A 66 15.41 21.54 -5.30
CA LYS A 66 15.07 22.92 -5.67
C LYS A 66 16.16 23.92 -5.31
#